data_AF-A0A7V0Y3W4-F1
#
_entry.id   AF-A0A7V0Y3W4-F1
#
_cell.length_a   1.000
_cell.length_b   1.000
_cell.length_c   1.000
_cell.angle_alpha   90.00
_cell.angle_beta   90.00
_cell.angle_gamma   90.00
#
_symmetry.space_group_name_H-M   'P 1'
#
loop_
_entity.id
_entity.type
_entity.pdbx_description
1 polymer ?
#
loop_
_entity_poly.entity_id
_entity_poly.type
_entity_poly.pdbx_seq_one_letter_code
_entity_poly.pdbx_strand_id
1 'polypeptide(L)'
;MRGAILLLLATITAGILWAQDPAPTTPPDAASEEVKNPVYVCPMDPEVRSHNPGNCPRCGMKLKAGIPDPVEFHLDLTVEPKPIRPGQKVTLRFEVRDPWKGRPVTNFLEIHEKLFHAFVVSQDLEFFLHEHPIYREGAFYYETQLPKAGMYRVLGDFYPDGATPQLIAKTIMTTGAAPRAAKLSRDYETKTSENTQVELTTIPPEPIAGQKTRLIFQVSPEDGLEKYLGAWGHMLAASDDLIDLIHEHPFIADGGPKIEFAMVFPRTRMYRIWAQFQRSGTVNTVHFDIPVQELR
;
A
#
# COMPACT_ATOMS: atom_id res chain seq x y z
N MET A 1 77.55 2.18 -55.55
CA MET A 1 77.56 3.24 -56.58
C MET A 1 76.14 3.41 -57.11
N ARG A 2 75.61 4.65 -57.10
CA ARG A 2 74.36 5.13 -57.75
C ARG A 2 73.06 4.49 -57.20
N GLY A 3 72.10 5.17 -56.58
CA GLY A 3 71.66 6.56 -56.71
C GLY A 3 70.30 6.57 -57.40
N ALA A 4 69.20 6.74 -56.64
CA ALA A 4 67.90 7.12 -57.18
C ALA A 4 67.08 7.83 -56.09
N ILE A 5 66.84 9.11 -56.33
CA ILE A 5 66.12 10.08 -55.50
C ILE A 5 64.63 9.96 -55.86
N LEU A 6 63.76 9.74 -54.87
CA LEU A 6 62.31 9.85 -55.03
C LEU A 6 61.84 11.20 -54.44
N LEU A 7 61.31 12.07 -55.30
CA LEU A 7 60.64 13.31 -54.91
C LEU A 7 59.28 12.98 -54.25
N LEU A 8 59.06 13.43 -53.01
CA LEU A 8 57.73 13.61 -52.43
C LEU A 8 57.28 15.06 -52.66
N LEU A 9 56.16 15.26 -53.37
CA LEU A 9 55.41 16.51 -53.35
C LEU A 9 54.48 16.51 -52.13
N ALA A 10 54.69 17.45 -51.21
CA ALA A 10 53.75 17.78 -50.13
C ALA A 10 53.07 19.11 -50.46
N THR A 11 51.75 19.07 -50.68
CA THR A 11 50.91 20.25 -50.87
C THR A 11 50.57 20.89 -49.52
N ILE A 12 50.96 22.15 -49.34
CA ILE A 12 50.61 22.99 -48.18
C ILE A 12 49.28 23.69 -48.49
N THR A 13 48.23 23.41 -47.71
CA THR A 13 47.01 24.22 -47.66
C THR A 13 47.01 25.05 -46.37
N ALA A 14 47.11 26.37 -46.52
CA ALA A 14 46.95 27.33 -45.43
C ALA A 14 45.46 27.54 -45.14
N GLY A 15 45.01 27.10 -43.96
CA GLY A 15 43.68 27.40 -43.42
C GLY A 15 43.78 28.51 -42.38
N ILE A 16 43.09 29.62 -42.63
CA ILE A 16 42.98 30.80 -41.75
C ILE A 16 42.13 30.42 -40.53
N LEU A 17 42.70 30.56 -39.33
CA LEU A 17 42.00 30.41 -38.05
C LEU A 17 41.26 31.73 -37.74
N TRP A 18 39.92 31.69 -37.65
CA TRP A 18 39.14 32.73 -36.98
C TRP A 18 38.83 32.25 -35.55
N ALA A 19 39.41 32.91 -34.56
CA ALA A 19 39.06 32.73 -33.16
C ALA A 19 37.65 33.29 -32.92
N GLN A 20 36.75 32.47 -32.38
CA GLN A 20 35.46 32.92 -31.85
C GLN A 20 35.62 33.14 -30.35
N ASP A 21 35.28 34.35 -29.88
CA ASP A 21 35.24 34.65 -28.45
C ASP A 21 34.13 33.82 -27.76
N PRO A 22 34.38 33.27 -26.56
CA PRO A 22 33.36 32.49 -25.85
C PRO A 22 32.24 33.40 -25.33
N ALA A 23 30.99 32.98 -25.56
CA ALA A 23 29.81 33.63 -25.01
C ALA A 23 29.80 33.58 -23.47
N PRO A 24 29.27 34.61 -22.78
CA PRO A 24 29.22 34.64 -21.33
C PRO A 24 28.23 33.58 -20.81
N THR A 25 28.72 32.63 -20.02
CA THR A 25 27.91 31.62 -19.35
C THR A 25 27.27 32.21 -18.09
N THR A 26 25.97 32.48 -18.14
CA THR A 26 25.17 32.71 -16.93
C THR A 26 24.99 31.37 -16.19
N PRO A 27 25.26 31.27 -14.88
CA PRO A 27 24.95 30.06 -14.11
C PRO A 27 23.43 29.90 -14.01
N PRO A 28 22.89 28.67 -14.00
CA PRO A 28 21.48 28.48 -13.69
C PRO A 28 21.29 28.70 -12.18
N ASP A 29 20.79 29.89 -11.82
CA ASP A 29 20.06 30.10 -10.58
C ASP A 29 18.75 29.30 -10.66
N ALA A 30 18.80 28.03 -10.29
CA ALA A 30 17.59 27.28 -9.93
C ALA A 30 17.28 27.54 -8.46
N ALA A 31 16.99 28.80 -8.13
CA ALA A 31 16.16 29.10 -6.98
C ALA A 31 14.78 28.50 -7.29
N SER A 32 14.32 27.59 -6.43
CA SER A 32 12.99 26.99 -6.52
C SER A 32 11.94 28.09 -6.61
N GLU A 33 11.27 28.23 -7.75
CA GLU A 33 10.10 29.09 -7.84
C GLU A 33 9.08 28.61 -6.82
N GLU A 34 8.75 29.47 -5.85
CA GLU A 34 7.57 29.28 -5.01
C GLU A 34 6.36 29.09 -5.94
N VAL A 35 5.77 27.90 -5.91
CA VAL A 35 4.55 27.60 -6.67
C VAL A 35 3.44 28.51 -6.14
N LYS A 36 3.24 29.65 -6.80
CA LYS A 36 2.11 30.54 -6.52
C LYS A 36 0.83 29.76 -6.85
N ASN A 37 0.07 29.42 -5.81
CA ASN A 37 -1.12 28.57 -5.80
C ASN A 37 -0.81 27.06 -5.92
N PRO A 38 -0.31 26.42 -4.86
CA PRO A 38 -0.11 24.97 -4.87
C PRO A 38 -1.46 24.25 -5.04
N VAL A 39 -1.47 23.22 -5.90
CA VAL A 39 -2.59 22.27 -5.95
C VAL A 39 -2.39 21.27 -4.81
N TYR A 40 -3.38 21.18 -3.93
CA TYR A 40 -3.45 20.19 -2.87
C TYR A 40 -4.12 18.93 -3.40
N VAL A 41 -3.54 17.77 -3.11
CA VAL A 41 -4.02 16.46 -3.54
C VAL A 41 -4.20 15.57 -2.31
N CYS A 42 -5.19 14.68 -2.32
CA CYS A 42 -5.30 13.64 -1.31
C CYS A 42 -4.22 12.57 -1.56
N PRO A 43 -3.38 12.22 -0.57
CA PRO A 43 -2.37 11.17 -0.74
C PRO A 43 -2.92 9.79 -1.08
N MET A 44 -4.15 9.49 -0.67
CA MET A 44 -4.82 8.20 -0.92
C MET A 44 -5.77 8.24 -2.12
N ASP A 45 -6.24 9.43 -2.50
CA ASP A 45 -7.16 9.64 -3.62
C ASP A 45 -6.56 10.67 -4.60
N PRO A 46 -5.66 10.28 -5.52
CA PRO A 46 -4.98 11.25 -6.41
C PRO A 46 -5.91 12.08 -7.31
N GLU A 47 -7.16 11.63 -7.47
CA GLU A 47 -8.24 12.33 -8.17
C GLU A 47 -8.84 13.48 -7.35
N VAL A 48 -8.74 13.43 -6.02
CA VAL A 48 -9.26 14.47 -5.13
C VAL A 48 -8.23 15.60 -5.04
N ARG A 49 -8.55 16.73 -5.68
CA ARG A 49 -7.68 17.89 -5.79
C ARG A 49 -8.41 19.16 -5.35
N SER A 50 -7.67 20.10 -4.78
CA SER A 50 -8.18 21.39 -4.31
C SER A 50 -7.12 22.48 -4.49
N HIS A 51 -7.56 23.71 -4.76
CA HIS A 51 -6.68 24.89 -4.70
C HIS A 51 -6.52 25.45 -3.28
N ASN A 52 -7.29 24.93 -2.32
CA ASN A 52 -7.24 25.32 -0.91
C ASN A 52 -6.80 24.14 -0.04
N PRO A 53 -6.11 24.39 1.10
CA PRO A 53 -5.88 23.36 2.10
C PRO A 53 -7.22 22.86 2.67
N GLY A 54 -7.24 21.62 3.14
CA GLY A 54 -8.44 21.01 3.72
C GLY A 54 -8.29 19.50 3.91
N ASN A 55 -9.41 18.82 4.05
CA ASN A 55 -9.50 17.38 4.21
C ASN A 55 -10.18 16.76 2.99
N CYS A 56 -9.75 15.56 2.61
CA CYS A 56 -10.38 14.76 1.57
C CYS A 56 -11.82 14.42 2.01
N PRO A 57 -12.85 14.72 1.19
CA PRO A 57 -14.23 14.35 1.53
C PRO A 57 -14.50 12.85 1.41
N ARG A 58 -13.60 12.07 0.79
CA ARG A 58 -13.72 10.60 0.66
C ARG A 58 -13.17 9.87 1.88
N CYS A 59 -11.92 10.15 2.26
CA CYS A 59 -11.21 9.41 3.30
C CYS A 59 -10.89 10.22 4.57
N GLY A 60 -11.18 11.54 4.59
CA GLY A 60 -10.94 12.41 5.73
C GLY A 60 -9.49 12.88 5.92
N MET A 61 -8.52 12.32 5.19
CA MET A 61 -7.10 12.72 5.30
C MET A 61 -6.84 14.16 4.86
N LYS A 62 -5.83 14.81 5.45
CA LYS A 62 -5.42 16.16 5.07
C LYS A 62 -4.83 16.19 3.67
N LEU A 63 -5.30 17.11 2.83
CA LEU A 63 -4.75 17.32 1.49
C LEU A 63 -3.31 17.88 1.59
N LYS A 64 -2.43 17.42 0.72
CA LYS A 64 -1.00 17.78 0.69
C LYS A 64 -0.64 18.44 -0.65
N ALA A 65 0.15 19.50 -0.58
CA ALA A 65 0.76 20.10 -1.76
C ALA A 65 2.07 19.37 -2.09
N GLY A 66 2.42 19.31 -3.38
CA GLY A 66 3.74 18.80 -3.81
C GLY A 66 3.97 17.32 -3.53
N ILE A 67 2.93 16.48 -3.61
CA ILE A 67 3.10 15.02 -3.53
C ILE A 67 4.00 14.59 -4.71
N PRO A 68 5.15 13.93 -4.46
CA PRO A 68 6.04 13.48 -5.52
C PRO A 68 5.43 12.33 -6.32
N ASP A 69 6.07 11.96 -7.43
CA ASP A 69 5.72 10.73 -8.14
C ASP A 69 5.89 9.50 -7.23
N PRO A 70 5.00 8.49 -7.34
CA PRO A 70 5.12 7.28 -6.54
C PRO A 70 6.43 6.53 -6.83
N VAL A 71 7.18 6.23 -5.78
CA VAL A 71 8.34 5.34 -5.81
C VAL A 71 8.21 4.36 -4.64
N GLU A 72 8.46 3.08 -4.89
CA GLU A 72 8.40 2.05 -3.86
C GLU A 72 9.59 2.16 -2.91
N PHE A 73 9.31 2.22 -1.61
CA PHE A 73 10.34 2.19 -0.55
C PHE A 73 10.77 0.75 -0.25
N HIS A 74 11.96 0.58 0.34
CA HIS A 74 12.36 -0.74 0.81
C HIS A 74 11.77 -0.99 2.20
N LEU A 75 10.92 -2.00 2.31
CA LEU A 75 10.52 -2.57 3.58
C LEU A 75 11.41 -3.78 3.89
N ASP A 76 12.02 -3.84 5.07
CA ASP A 76 12.72 -5.02 5.57
C ASP A 76 11.94 -5.60 6.75
N LEU A 77 11.73 -6.91 6.72
CA LEU A 77 11.04 -7.64 7.78
C LEU A 77 11.99 -8.67 8.39
N THR A 78 12.28 -8.49 9.67
CA THR A 78 12.98 -9.48 10.50
C THR A 78 11.99 -10.07 11.50
N VAL A 79 12.09 -11.39 11.73
CA VAL A 79 11.27 -12.11 12.71
C VAL A 79 12.18 -12.87 13.65
N GLU A 80 11.98 -12.68 14.95
CA GLU A 80 12.75 -13.34 16.00
C GLU A 80 11.85 -13.96 17.08
N PRO A 81 12.26 -15.11 17.66
CA PRO A 81 13.43 -15.92 17.29
C PRO A 81 13.22 -16.74 16.00
N LYS A 82 14.32 -17.23 15.43
CA LYS A 82 14.34 -18.22 14.32
C LYS A 82 14.81 -19.59 14.84
N PRO A 83 14.34 -20.72 14.25
CA PRO A 83 13.28 -20.81 13.25
C PRO A 83 11.91 -20.46 13.83
N ILE A 84 11.01 -19.92 13.00
CA ILE A 84 9.68 -19.52 13.42
C ILE A 84 8.80 -20.77 13.59
N ARG A 85 8.34 -21.07 14.80
CA ARG A 85 7.49 -22.24 15.07
C ARG A 85 6.02 -21.83 15.27
N PRO A 86 5.06 -22.65 14.82
CA PRO A 86 3.64 -22.39 15.07
C PRO A 86 3.33 -22.22 16.56
N GLY A 87 2.54 -21.20 16.92
CA GLY A 87 2.14 -20.87 18.29
C GLY A 87 3.27 -20.27 19.16
N GLN A 88 4.49 -20.14 18.63
CA GLN A 88 5.58 -19.49 19.35
C GLN A 88 5.41 -17.98 19.31
N LYS A 89 5.62 -17.32 20.47
CA LYS A 89 5.70 -15.87 20.53
C LYS A 89 6.92 -15.38 19.75
N VAL A 90 6.70 -14.45 18.83
CA VAL A 90 7.73 -13.83 17.99
C VAL A 90 7.56 -12.32 17.95
N THR A 91 8.65 -11.64 17.64
CA THR A 91 8.68 -10.20 17.35
C THR A 91 8.87 -9.99 15.85
N LEU A 92 7.95 -9.25 15.24
CA LEU A 92 8.09 -8.70 13.90
C LEU A 92 8.78 -7.33 14.02
N ARG A 93 9.90 -7.15 13.32
CA ARG A 93 10.64 -5.89 13.20
C ARG A 93 10.58 -5.42 11.76
N PHE A 94 10.08 -4.20 11.56
CA PHE A 94 9.97 -3.57 10.24
C PHE A 94 10.92 -2.37 10.16
N GLU A 95 11.81 -2.39 9.18
CA GLU A 95 12.71 -1.27 8.87
C GLU A 95 12.41 -0.74 7.47
N VAL A 96 12.24 0.57 7.36
CA VAL A 96 11.94 1.23 6.09
C VAL A 96 13.19 1.98 5.63
N ARG A 97 13.57 1.82 4.36
CA ARG A 97 14.68 2.57 3.75
C ARG A 97 14.25 3.27 2.49
N ASP A 98 14.87 4.43 2.26
CA ASP A 98 14.64 5.20 1.06
C ASP A 98 15.23 4.50 -0.19
N PRO A 99 14.56 4.60 -1.36
CA PRO A 99 14.99 3.93 -2.59
C PRO A 99 16.21 4.57 -3.27
N TRP A 100 16.64 5.76 -2.86
CA TRP A 100 17.71 6.50 -3.55
C TRP A 100 19.09 6.19 -2.97
N LYS A 101 19.21 6.14 -1.65
CA LYS A 101 20.47 6.02 -0.90
C LYS A 101 20.43 4.90 0.13
N GLY A 102 19.30 4.21 0.29
CA GLY A 102 19.15 3.12 1.26
C GLY A 102 19.29 3.57 2.70
N ARG A 103 18.99 4.84 3.02
CA ARG A 103 19.05 5.34 4.40
C ARG A 103 17.78 4.92 5.14
N PRO A 104 17.87 4.65 6.45
CA PRO A 104 16.69 4.43 7.28
C PRO A 104 15.75 5.64 7.23
N VAL A 105 14.47 5.38 7.01
CA VAL A 105 13.41 6.38 7.15
C VAL A 105 13.02 6.46 8.62
N THR A 106 13.02 7.66 9.17
CA THR A 106 12.70 7.89 10.59
C THR A 106 11.48 8.76 10.84
N ASN A 107 10.94 9.39 9.80
CA ASN A 107 9.78 10.28 9.88
C ASN A 107 8.66 9.70 9.03
N PHE A 108 7.51 9.49 9.66
CA PHE A 108 6.32 8.91 9.05
C PHE A 108 5.14 9.82 9.34
N LEU A 109 4.21 9.87 8.39
CA LEU A 109 2.92 10.52 8.55
C LEU A 109 1.89 9.48 9.02
N GLU A 110 0.94 9.93 9.83
CA GLU A 110 -0.19 9.08 10.21
C GLU A 110 -1.11 8.86 9.01
N ILE A 111 -1.43 7.59 8.78
CA ILE A 111 -2.56 7.15 7.97
C ILE A 111 -3.52 6.49 8.96
N HIS A 112 -4.81 6.85 8.94
CA HIS A 112 -5.78 6.22 9.85
C HIS A 112 -5.35 6.25 11.33
N GLU A 113 -4.85 7.42 11.79
CA GLU A 113 -4.41 7.64 13.18
C GLU A 113 -3.22 6.77 13.65
N LYS A 114 -2.57 6.04 12.74
CA LYS A 114 -1.40 5.21 13.03
C LYS A 114 -0.28 5.48 12.03
N LEU A 115 0.95 5.24 12.47
CA LEU A 115 2.12 5.39 11.60
C LEU A 115 2.33 4.18 10.68
N PHE A 116 1.77 3.03 11.07
CA PHE A 116 1.99 1.75 10.40
C PHE A 116 0.82 0.81 10.68
N HIS A 117 0.28 0.19 9.63
CA HIS A 117 -0.63 -0.95 9.74
C HIS A 117 0.08 -2.20 9.22
N ALA A 118 0.06 -3.26 10.03
CA ALA A 118 0.57 -4.55 9.66
C ALA A 118 -0.59 -5.52 9.44
N PHE A 119 -0.60 -6.17 8.28
CA PHE A 119 -1.51 -7.27 8.01
C PHE A 119 -0.73 -8.58 7.95
N VAL A 120 -1.24 -9.64 8.58
CA VAL A 120 -0.66 -10.97 8.47
C VAL A 120 -1.74 -11.95 8.03
N VAL A 121 -1.50 -12.64 6.91
CA VAL A 121 -2.45 -13.58 6.31
C VAL A 121 -1.77 -14.93 6.10
N SER A 122 -2.37 -16.01 6.61
CA SER A 122 -1.87 -17.37 6.35
C SER A 122 -2.13 -17.83 4.93
N GLN A 123 -1.32 -18.79 4.46
CA GLN A 123 -1.46 -19.42 3.14
C GLN A 123 -2.86 -19.98 2.85
N ASP A 124 -3.57 -20.43 3.87
CA ASP A 124 -4.92 -21.00 3.75
C ASP A 124 -6.04 -19.97 3.96
N LEU A 125 -5.70 -18.69 4.15
CA LEU A 125 -6.62 -17.57 4.36
C LEU A 125 -7.55 -17.72 5.58
N GLU A 126 -7.22 -18.58 6.56
CA GLU A 126 -8.05 -18.69 7.78
C GLU A 126 -7.46 -17.92 8.97
N PHE A 127 -6.17 -17.56 8.93
CA PHE A 127 -5.58 -16.64 9.90
C PHE A 127 -5.42 -15.26 9.27
N PHE A 128 -5.94 -14.27 9.99
CA PHE A 128 -5.85 -12.86 9.66
C PHE A 128 -5.52 -12.07 10.93
N LEU A 129 -4.66 -11.07 10.77
CA LEU A 129 -4.29 -10.13 11.81
C LEU A 129 -4.14 -8.75 11.17
N HIS A 130 -4.70 -7.73 11.80
CA HIS A 130 -4.55 -6.32 11.43
C HIS A 130 -4.19 -5.54 12.69
N GLU A 131 -2.94 -5.09 12.76
CA GLU A 131 -2.36 -4.54 13.99
C GLU A 131 -1.45 -3.36 13.68
N HIS A 132 -1.04 -2.63 14.72
CA HIS A 132 -0.33 -1.36 14.60
C HIS A 132 1.04 -1.44 15.28
N PRO A 133 2.09 -1.84 14.55
CA PRO A 133 3.45 -1.86 15.07
C PRO A 133 3.88 -0.53 15.71
N ILE A 134 4.58 -0.61 16.83
CA ILE A 134 5.03 0.56 17.59
C ILE A 134 6.41 0.98 17.10
N TYR A 135 6.55 2.25 16.76
CA TYR A 135 7.82 2.83 16.34
C TYR A 135 8.74 3.09 17.54
N ARG A 136 9.97 2.57 17.49
CA ARG A 136 11.05 2.85 18.46
C ARG A 136 12.40 2.57 17.82
N GLU A 137 13.42 3.36 18.17
CA GLU A 137 14.82 3.10 17.75
C GLU A 137 15.00 2.89 16.22
N GLY A 138 14.24 3.63 15.39
CA GLY A 138 14.39 3.56 13.93
C GLY A 138 13.64 2.41 13.23
N ALA A 139 12.84 1.64 13.96
CA ALA A 139 12.07 0.52 13.41
C ALA A 139 10.69 0.40 14.06
N PHE A 140 9.78 -0.32 13.41
CA PHE A 140 8.51 -0.68 14.00
C PHE A 140 8.53 -2.10 14.55
N TYR A 141 7.88 -2.32 15.69
CA TYR A 141 7.86 -3.59 16.39
C TYR A 141 6.45 -4.03 16.72
N TYR A 142 6.18 -5.32 16.53
CA TYR A 142 4.95 -5.96 16.96
C TYR A 142 5.23 -7.37 17.47
N GLU A 143 4.66 -7.72 18.63
CA GLU A 143 4.78 -9.06 19.21
C GLU A 143 3.52 -9.86 18.92
N THR A 144 3.68 -11.08 18.40
CA THR A 144 2.54 -11.91 18.00
C THR A 144 2.85 -13.40 18.10
N GLN A 145 1.85 -14.23 17.79
CA GLN A 145 1.98 -15.66 17.60
C GLN A 145 1.39 -16.03 16.24
N LEU A 146 2.10 -16.85 15.48
CA LEU A 146 1.64 -17.36 14.18
C LEU A 146 1.12 -18.79 14.40
N PRO A 147 -0.19 -19.04 14.40
CA PRO A 147 -0.74 -20.29 14.91
C PRO A 147 -0.52 -21.51 14.00
N LYS A 148 -0.30 -21.27 12.71
CA LYS A 148 -0.20 -22.31 11.66
C LYS A 148 1.20 -22.49 11.14
N ALA A 149 1.50 -23.70 10.69
CA ALA A 149 2.65 -24.02 9.85
C ALA A 149 2.52 -23.37 8.46
N GLY A 150 3.62 -23.26 7.72
CA GLY A 150 3.61 -22.81 6.33
C GLY A 150 3.80 -21.31 6.13
N MET A 151 3.38 -20.86 4.95
CA MET A 151 3.65 -19.50 4.46
C MET A 151 2.67 -18.49 5.05
N TYR A 152 3.18 -17.28 5.33
CA TYR A 152 2.37 -16.10 5.62
C TYR A 152 2.79 -14.95 4.73
N ARG A 153 1.81 -14.18 4.27
CA ARG A 153 2.01 -12.84 3.73
C ARG A 153 1.93 -11.84 4.86
N VAL A 154 2.92 -10.96 4.96
CA VAL A 154 2.99 -9.87 5.93
C VAL A 154 3.06 -8.57 5.17
N LEU A 155 2.05 -7.72 5.29
CA LEU A 155 1.98 -6.44 4.60
C LEU A 155 2.32 -5.32 5.59
N GLY A 156 3.08 -4.34 5.13
CA GLY A 156 3.22 -3.06 5.79
C GLY A 156 2.56 -1.96 4.99
N ASP A 157 1.59 -1.29 5.60
CA ASP A 157 0.99 -0.06 5.10
C ASP A 157 1.51 1.13 5.94
N PHE A 158 2.22 2.05 5.29
CA PHE A 158 2.88 3.16 5.96
C PHE A 158 3.11 4.35 5.02
N TYR A 159 3.36 5.52 5.59
CA TYR A 159 3.57 6.76 4.84
C TYR A 159 4.86 7.46 5.25
N PRO A 160 5.97 7.29 4.51
CA PRO A 160 7.17 8.10 4.71
C PRO A 160 6.88 9.59 4.45
N ASP A 161 7.37 10.47 5.31
CA ASP A 161 7.22 11.91 5.08
C ASP A 161 7.91 12.33 3.78
N GLY A 162 7.24 13.19 3.00
CA GLY A 162 7.70 13.63 1.68
C GLY A 162 7.62 12.57 0.57
N ALA A 163 6.87 11.47 0.76
CA ALA A 163 6.68 10.42 -0.25
C ALA A 163 5.20 10.24 -0.64
N THR A 164 4.85 9.06 -1.16
CA THR A 164 3.47 8.56 -1.28
C THR A 164 3.22 7.43 -0.29
N PRO A 165 1.97 7.18 0.13
CA PRO A 165 1.60 5.99 0.89
C PRO A 165 2.11 4.69 0.24
N GLN A 166 2.49 3.71 1.05
CA GLN A 166 3.10 2.45 0.62
C GLN A 166 2.25 1.28 1.15
N LEU A 167 2.03 0.26 0.32
CA LEU A 167 1.50 -1.03 0.76
C LEU A 167 2.44 -2.12 0.22
N ILE A 168 3.33 -2.62 1.08
CA ILE A 168 4.39 -3.55 0.66
C ILE A 168 4.23 -4.88 1.36
N ALA A 169 4.21 -5.96 0.58
CA ALA A 169 4.05 -7.32 1.08
C ALA A 169 5.39 -8.08 1.15
N LYS A 170 5.60 -8.78 2.26
CA LYS A 170 6.69 -9.71 2.53
C LYS A 170 6.15 -11.11 2.76
N THR A 171 7.05 -12.07 2.70
CA THR A 171 6.74 -13.48 2.91
C THR A 171 7.61 -14.03 4.03
N ILE A 172 6.99 -14.68 5.00
CA ILE A 172 7.68 -15.43 6.05
C ILE A 172 7.21 -16.89 6.06
N MET A 173 8.02 -17.77 6.62
CA MET A 173 7.75 -19.20 6.67
C MET A 173 7.86 -19.72 8.09
N THR A 174 6.82 -20.40 8.56
CA THR A 174 6.86 -21.14 9.83
C THR A 174 7.16 -22.62 9.56
N THR A 175 7.81 -23.28 10.52
CA THR A 175 8.17 -24.70 10.40
C THR A 175 6.95 -25.61 10.45
N GLY A 176 7.03 -26.77 9.79
CA GLY A 176 5.99 -27.80 9.81
C GLY A 176 5.51 -28.13 8.39
N ALA A 177 4.52 -29.02 8.29
CA ALA A 177 3.88 -29.32 7.02
C ALA A 177 3.06 -28.11 6.56
N ALA A 178 3.23 -27.70 5.29
CA ALA A 178 2.44 -26.62 4.74
C ALA A 178 0.94 -26.96 4.79
N PRO A 179 0.07 -25.99 5.13
CA PRO A 179 -1.36 -26.20 5.12
C PRO A 179 -1.82 -26.46 3.68
N ARG A 180 -3.00 -27.05 3.55
CA ARG A 180 -3.63 -27.19 2.24
C ARG A 180 -3.91 -25.80 1.67
N ALA A 181 -3.79 -25.65 0.36
CA ALA A 181 -4.24 -24.45 -0.33
C ALA A 181 -5.71 -24.12 0.05
N ALA A 182 -6.00 -22.83 0.17
CA ALA A 182 -7.35 -22.34 0.43
C ALA A 182 -8.32 -22.89 -0.63
N LYS A 183 -9.50 -23.31 -0.18
CA LYS A 183 -10.60 -23.71 -1.06
C LYS A 183 -11.80 -22.82 -0.77
N LEU A 184 -11.81 -21.66 -1.42
CA LEU A 184 -12.89 -20.71 -1.27
C LEU A 184 -14.06 -21.07 -2.20
N SER A 185 -15.27 -20.77 -1.72
CA SER A 185 -16.51 -20.79 -2.48
C SER A 185 -17.24 -19.49 -2.22
N ARG A 186 -18.15 -19.06 -3.10
CA ARG A 186 -18.93 -17.84 -2.86
C ARG A 186 -19.57 -17.90 -1.47
N ASP A 187 -19.34 -16.86 -0.67
CA ASP A 187 -19.90 -16.72 0.68
C ASP A 187 -20.33 -15.28 0.94
N TYR A 188 -21.64 -15.05 0.83
CA TYR A 188 -22.32 -13.77 1.07
C TYR A 188 -23.31 -13.89 2.24
N GLU A 189 -23.23 -14.96 3.03
CA GLU A 189 -24.12 -15.17 4.17
C GLU A 189 -23.89 -14.11 5.24
N THR A 190 -24.94 -13.73 5.96
CA THR A 190 -24.84 -12.81 7.11
C THR A 190 -23.81 -13.35 8.11
N LYS A 191 -22.88 -12.49 8.52
CA LYS A 191 -21.83 -12.83 9.48
C LYS A 191 -22.13 -12.22 10.83
N THR A 192 -21.95 -13.01 11.88
CA THR A 192 -21.99 -12.53 13.27
C THR A 192 -20.58 -12.49 13.83
N SER A 193 -20.21 -11.39 14.48
CA SER A 193 -18.96 -11.22 15.21
C SER A 193 -19.28 -10.49 16.51
N GLU A 194 -18.73 -10.95 17.64
CA GLU A 194 -18.88 -10.38 18.99
C GLU A 194 -20.25 -9.73 19.29
N ASN A 195 -20.44 -8.45 18.94
CA ASN A 195 -21.62 -7.65 19.24
C ASN A 195 -22.38 -7.11 18.01
N THR A 196 -22.12 -7.69 16.83
CA THR A 196 -22.54 -7.16 15.52
C THR A 196 -22.88 -8.28 14.53
N GLN A 197 -23.86 -8.01 13.67
CA GLN A 197 -24.16 -8.75 12.44
C GLN A 197 -23.86 -7.88 11.21
N VAL A 198 -23.28 -8.48 10.18
CA VAL A 198 -22.86 -7.81 8.96
C VAL A 198 -23.36 -8.57 7.74
N GLU A 199 -24.04 -7.86 6.84
CA GLU A 199 -24.45 -8.35 5.53
C GLU A 199 -23.65 -7.67 4.43
N LEU A 200 -23.33 -8.40 3.36
CA LEU A 200 -22.60 -7.89 2.20
C LEU A 200 -23.50 -7.93 0.96
N THR A 201 -23.58 -6.79 0.27
CA THR A 201 -24.10 -6.69 -1.09
C THR A 201 -23.04 -6.11 -2.01
N THR A 202 -22.93 -6.60 -3.24
CA THR A 202 -21.98 -6.07 -4.24
C THR A 202 -22.70 -5.45 -5.43
N ILE A 203 -22.10 -4.40 -5.99
CA ILE A 203 -22.53 -3.78 -7.24
C ILE A 203 -21.32 -3.69 -8.18
N PRO A 204 -21.29 -4.42 -9.32
CA PRO A 204 -22.32 -5.37 -9.76
C PRO A 204 -22.49 -6.58 -8.80
N PRO A 205 -23.65 -7.29 -8.84
CA PRO A 205 -23.91 -8.46 -7.99
C PRO A 205 -22.90 -9.61 -8.15
N GLU A 206 -22.25 -9.65 -9.32
CA GLU A 206 -21.11 -10.50 -9.62
C GLU A 206 -19.97 -9.57 -10.03
N PRO A 207 -18.96 -9.37 -9.16
CA PRO A 207 -17.82 -8.51 -9.45
C PRO A 207 -17.07 -8.96 -10.71
N ILE A 208 -16.65 -7.99 -11.52
CA ILE A 208 -15.95 -8.20 -12.78
C ILE A 208 -14.53 -7.68 -12.66
N ALA A 209 -13.55 -8.48 -13.08
CA ALA A 209 -12.14 -8.09 -13.07
C ALA A 209 -11.91 -6.81 -13.89
N GLY A 210 -11.08 -5.91 -13.36
CA GLY A 210 -10.74 -4.63 -13.97
C GLY A 210 -11.85 -3.56 -13.88
N GLN A 211 -13.03 -3.89 -13.32
CA GLN A 211 -14.11 -2.93 -13.13
C GLN A 211 -14.26 -2.54 -11.66
N LYS A 212 -14.72 -1.30 -11.44
CA LYS A 212 -15.03 -0.80 -10.11
C LYS A 212 -16.22 -1.58 -9.54
N THR A 213 -16.01 -2.22 -8.41
CA THR A 213 -17.05 -2.90 -7.62
C THR A 213 -17.29 -2.11 -6.34
N ARG A 214 -18.56 -1.82 -6.05
CA ARG A 214 -18.99 -1.33 -4.74
C ARG A 214 -19.31 -2.51 -3.84
N LEU A 215 -18.78 -2.49 -2.63
CA LEU A 215 -19.04 -3.43 -1.56
C LEU A 215 -19.83 -2.67 -0.50
N ILE A 216 -21.08 -3.06 -0.30
CA ILE A 216 -22.01 -2.39 0.61
C ILE A 216 -22.21 -3.30 1.80
N PHE A 217 -21.75 -2.86 2.96
CA PHE A 217 -21.95 -3.54 4.22
C PHE A 217 -23.13 -2.91 4.96
N GLN A 218 -24.07 -3.75 5.37
CA GLN A 218 -25.12 -3.38 6.30
C GLN A 218 -24.76 -3.94 7.67
N VAL A 219 -24.53 -3.05 8.63
CA VAL A 219 -24.13 -3.38 9.99
C VAL A 219 -25.34 -3.26 10.92
N SER A 220 -25.52 -4.25 11.79
CA SER A 220 -26.60 -4.26 12.77
C SER A 220 -26.11 -4.77 14.14
N PRO A 221 -26.62 -4.27 15.26
CA PRO A 221 -27.53 -3.12 15.38
C PRO A 221 -26.94 -1.81 14.86
N GLU A 222 -27.79 -0.85 14.49
CA GLU A 222 -27.38 0.40 13.83
C GLU A 222 -26.70 1.43 14.75
N ASP A 223 -26.95 1.31 16.05
CA ASP A 223 -26.43 2.19 17.07
C ASP A 223 -25.02 1.79 17.54
N GLY A 224 -24.29 2.74 18.10
CA GLY A 224 -23.00 2.47 18.75
C GLY A 224 -21.83 2.23 17.80
N LEU A 225 -22.00 2.45 16.49
CA LEU A 225 -20.88 2.49 15.55
C LEU A 225 -19.91 3.62 15.90
N GLU A 226 -18.62 3.32 15.80
CA GLU A 226 -17.54 4.24 16.09
C GLU A 226 -16.49 4.15 14.99
N LYS A 227 -15.71 5.23 14.84
CA LYS A 227 -14.51 5.16 14.01
C LYS A 227 -13.47 4.29 14.71
N TYR A 228 -12.96 3.32 13.98
CA TYR A 228 -11.73 2.60 14.32
C TYR A 228 -10.62 3.24 13.50
N LEU A 229 -9.53 3.68 14.14
CA LEU A 229 -8.36 4.21 13.41
C LEU A 229 -8.76 5.34 12.44
N GLY A 230 -9.61 6.27 12.90
CA GLY A 230 -10.09 7.39 12.10
C GLY A 230 -11.06 7.06 10.95
N ALA A 231 -11.37 5.78 10.66
CA ALA A 231 -12.29 5.35 9.62
C ALA A 231 -13.49 4.57 10.18
N TRP A 232 -14.61 4.56 9.47
CA TRP A 232 -15.80 3.80 9.86
C TRP A 232 -15.69 2.29 9.58
N GLY A 233 -14.63 1.88 8.88
CA GLY A 233 -14.28 0.48 8.70
C GLY A 233 -12.93 0.33 7.99
N HIS A 234 -12.35 -0.86 8.10
CA HIS A 234 -11.12 -1.27 7.42
C HIS A 234 -11.35 -2.56 6.68
N MET A 235 -10.73 -2.72 5.51
CA MET A 235 -10.87 -3.95 4.74
C MET A 235 -9.58 -4.35 4.06
N LEU A 236 -9.19 -5.61 4.23
CA LEU A 236 -8.18 -6.24 3.38
C LEU A 236 -8.85 -7.27 2.47
N ALA A 237 -8.57 -7.21 1.18
CA ALA A 237 -8.90 -8.24 0.21
C ALA A 237 -7.64 -9.01 -0.20
N ALA A 238 -7.73 -10.34 -0.23
CA ALA A 238 -6.68 -11.23 -0.70
C ALA A 238 -7.21 -12.22 -1.74
N SER A 239 -6.50 -12.41 -2.85
CA SER A 239 -6.80 -13.51 -3.78
C SER A 239 -6.48 -14.87 -3.15
N ASP A 240 -7.14 -15.93 -3.63
CA ASP A 240 -6.95 -17.32 -3.19
C ASP A 240 -5.50 -17.84 -3.30
N ASP A 241 -4.69 -17.23 -4.15
CA ASP A 241 -3.26 -17.49 -4.34
C ASP A 241 -2.33 -16.46 -3.67
N LEU A 242 -2.89 -15.50 -2.90
CA LEU A 242 -2.17 -14.49 -2.12
C LEU A 242 -1.28 -13.51 -2.93
N ILE A 243 -1.51 -13.43 -4.24
CA ILE A 243 -0.82 -12.49 -5.12
C ILE A 243 -1.42 -11.09 -4.99
N ASP A 244 -2.74 -10.98 -5.08
CA ASP A 244 -3.43 -9.70 -4.95
C ASP A 244 -3.73 -9.47 -3.48
N LEU A 245 -3.26 -8.35 -2.96
CA LEU A 245 -3.40 -7.94 -1.57
C LEU A 245 -3.74 -6.47 -1.56
N ILE A 246 -4.98 -6.13 -1.22
CA ILE A 246 -5.54 -4.80 -1.43
C ILE A 246 -6.14 -4.32 -0.12
N HIS A 247 -5.67 -3.18 0.38
CA HIS A 247 -6.19 -2.55 1.60
C HIS A 247 -7.05 -1.35 1.21
N GLU A 248 -8.28 -1.29 1.74
CA GLU A 248 -9.26 -0.26 1.41
C GLU A 248 -9.98 0.26 2.65
N HIS A 249 -10.51 1.47 2.51
CA HIS A 249 -11.34 2.15 3.50
C HIS A 249 -12.65 2.60 2.86
N PRO A 250 -13.73 2.81 3.64
CA PRO A 250 -15.00 3.20 3.08
C PRO A 250 -14.94 4.63 2.53
N PHE A 251 -15.59 4.84 1.39
CA PHE A 251 -15.71 6.17 0.74
C PHE A 251 -17.06 6.82 1.01
N ILE A 252 -18.06 6.04 1.46
CA ILE A 252 -19.33 6.53 2.00
C ILE A 252 -19.54 5.86 3.35
N ALA A 253 -19.46 6.67 4.41
CA ALA A 253 -19.86 6.31 5.76
C ALA A 253 -20.06 7.60 6.58
N ASP A 254 -21.25 7.76 7.15
CA ASP A 254 -21.68 8.92 7.92
C ASP A 254 -21.98 8.58 9.39
N GLY A 255 -21.53 7.40 9.84
CA GLY A 255 -21.88 6.82 11.14
C GLY A 255 -23.21 6.06 11.13
N GLY A 256 -23.92 6.04 10.00
CA GLY A 256 -25.07 5.16 9.78
C GLY A 256 -24.66 3.69 9.58
N PRO A 257 -25.64 2.78 9.58
CA PRO A 257 -25.39 1.33 9.52
C PRO A 257 -24.93 0.84 8.14
N LYS A 258 -24.96 1.70 7.12
CA LYS A 258 -24.56 1.37 5.76
C LYS A 258 -23.19 1.95 5.47
N ILE A 259 -22.22 1.07 5.21
CA ILE A 259 -20.83 1.43 4.98
C ILE A 259 -20.43 0.91 3.60
N GLU A 260 -19.95 1.80 2.73
CA GLU A 260 -19.58 1.42 1.35
C GLU A 260 -18.09 1.56 1.08
N PHE A 261 -17.52 0.48 0.55
CA PHE A 261 -16.19 0.43 -0.03
C PHE A 261 -16.29 0.38 -1.55
N ALA A 262 -15.24 0.81 -2.23
CA ALA A 262 -15.13 0.65 -3.66
C ALA A 262 -13.74 0.16 -4.00
N MET A 263 -13.64 -0.88 -4.82
CA MET A 263 -12.37 -1.41 -5.25
C MET A 263 -12.42 -1.95 -6.67
N VAL A 264 -11.25 -2.12 -7.28
CA VAL A 264 -11.10 -2.82 -8.56
C VAL A 264 -10.39 -4.14 -8.28
N PHE A 265 -11.05 -5.26 -8.55
CA PHE A 265 -10.40 -6.57 -8.51
C PHE A 265 -9.51 -6.72 -9.75
N PRO A 266 -8.19 -6.94 -9.63
CA PRO A 266 -7.30 -6.88 -10.80
C PRO A 266 -7.53 -7.99 -11.82
N ARG A 267 -7.97 -9.17 -11.37
CA ARG A 267 -8.09 -10.37 -12.20
C ARG A 267 -9.14 -11.33 -11.67
N THR A 268 -9.52 -12.29 -12.52
CA THR A 268 -10.47 -13.35 -12.21
C THR A 268 -9.88 -14.34 -11.20
N ARG A 269 -10.42 -14.35 -9.99
CA ARG A 269 -10.10 -15.27 -8.88
C ARG A 269 -11.22 -15.30 -7.86
N MET A 270 -11.10 -16.23 -6.90
CA MET A 270 -11.77 -16.08 -5.61
C MET A 270 -10.96 -15.12 -4.74
N TYR A 271 -11.64 -14.18 -4.10
CA TYR A 271 -11.04 -13.27 -3.12
C TYR A 271 -11.69 -13.49 -1.76
N ARG A 272 -10.89 -13.60 -0.70
CA ARG A 272 -11.38 -13.43 0.66
C ARG A 272 -11.20 -11.97 1.05
N ILE A 273 -12.24 -11.36 1.59
CA ILE A 273 -12.15 -10.06 2.25
C ILE A 273 -12.29 -10.23 3.75
N TRP A 274 -11.54 -9.47 4.53
CA TRP A 274 -11.78 -9.26 5.96
C TRP A 274 -12.22 -7.82 6.14
N ALA A 275 -13.41 -7.60 6.67
CA ALA A 275 -13.94 -6.29 6.98
C ALA A 275 -14.02 -6.11 8.50
N GLN A 276 -13.59 -4.95 8.96
CA GLN A 276 -13.55 -4.59 10.38
C GLN A 276 -14.39 -3.35 10.64
N PHE A 277 -15.25 -3.44 11.65
CA PHE A 277 -16.12 -2.37 12.10
C PHE A 277 -16.05 -2.26 13.62
N GLN A 278 -15.89 -1.05 14.16
CA GLN A 278 -15.94 -0.85 15.60
C GLN A 278 -17.35 -0.46 16.04
N ARG A 279 -17.85 -1.19 17.03
CA ARG A 279 -19.14 -0.93 17.66
C ARG A 279 -19.00 -1.04 19.17
N SER A 280 -19.38 0.01 19.89
CA SER A 280 -19.37 0.07 21.36
C SER A 280 -18.04 -0.36 21.97
N GLY A 281 -16.94 0.19 21.47
CA GLY A 281 -15.57 -0.10 21.90
C GLY A 281 -15.02 -1.46 21.47
N THR A 282 -15.77 -2.27 20.72
CA THR A 282 -15.36 -3.61 20.27
C THR A 282 -15.12 -3.61 18.77
N VAL A 283 -13.97 -4.11 18.33
CA VAL A 283 -13.66 -4.29 16.90
C VAL A 283 -14.21 -5.64 16.44
N ASN A 284 -15.18 -5.61 15.54
CA ASN A 284 -15.80 -6.79 14.94
C ASN A 284 -15.13 -7.07 13.61
N THR A 285 -14.58 -8.28 13.45
CA THR A 285 -13.94 -8.72 12.20
C THR A 285 -14.76 -9.84 11.59
N VAL A 286 -15.21 -9.64 10.35
CA VAL A 286 -15.94 -10.64 9.57
C VAL A 286 -15.24 -10.88 8.24
N HIS A 287 -15.49 -12.01 7.61
CA HIS A 287 -14.97 -12.30 6.27
C HIS A 287 -16.06 -12.76 5.31
N PHE A 288 -15.83 -12.53 4.03
CA PHE A 288 -16.67 -12.96 2.92
C PHE A 288 -15.79 -13.45 1.77
N ASP A 289 -16.31 -14.38 0.97
CA ASP A 289 -15.59 -14.93 -0.18
C ASP A 289 -16.30 -14.54 -1.48
N ILE A 290 -15.59 -13.80 -2.31
CA ILE A 290 -16.11 -13.13 -3.50
C ILE A 290 -15.56 -13.80 -4.76
N PRO A 291 -16.42 -14.41 -5.59
CA PRO A 291 -16.03 -14.82 -6.94
C PRO A 291 -15.95 -13.59 -7.85
N VAL A 292 -14.78 -13.34 -8.44
CA VAL A 292 -14.58 -12.33 -9.47
C VAL A 292 -14.51 -13.01 -10.82
N GLN A 293 -15.29 -12.52 -11.78
CA GLN A 293 -15.42 -13.10 -13.11
C GLN A 293 -14.74 -12.24 -14.18
N GLU A 294 -14.51 -12.84 -15.35
CA GLU A 294 -14.17 -12.09 -16.56
C GLU A 294 -15.39 -11.34 -17.09
N LEU A 295 -15.14 -10.25 -17.81
CA LEU A 295 -16.18 -9.59 -18.58
C LEU A 295 -16.63 -10.54 -19.70
N ARG A 296 -17.90 -10.96 -19.66
CA ARG A 296 -18.51 -11.77 -20.72
C ARG A 296 -18.99 -10.90 -21.88
#